data_AF-A0A8C3LR60-F1
#
_entry.id   AF-A0A8C3LR60-F1
#
_cell.length_a   1.000
_cell.length_b   1.000
_cell.length_c   1.000
_cell.angle_alpha   90.00
_cell.angle_beta   90.00
_cell.angle_gamma   90.00
#
_symmetry.space_group_name_H-M   'P 1'
#
loop_
_entity.id
_entity.type
_entity.pdbx_description
1 polymer ?
#
loop_
_entity_poly.entity_id
_entity_poly.type
_entity_poly.pdbx_seq_one_letter_code
_entity_poly.pdbx_strand_id
1 'polypeptide(L)'
;MREGGDTSSLPPNQLLPPYSRSYWRLGLVKGWHYSALHLFKGKGVVLQLLAWDFCTLEERSISLHSSTMSCQGPVCTNLGLKPGQRLTVKGIIAPNAKSFVMNLGKDSTHLGLHFNPRFDAHGDVNLIVCNSKKMEEWGTEQRETVFPFQKGAPIEITFSINPSDVTVHLPGHQFSFPNRLGLSVFDYFDTHGDFTLRSVSWE
;
A
#
# COMPACT_ATOMS: atom_id res chain seq x y z
N MET A 1 -25.54 75.42 -31.12
CA MET A 1 -26.87 74.88 -30.75
C MET A 1 -26.71 73.37 -30.57
N ARG A 2 -27.37 72.78 -29.56
CA ARG A 2 -27.47 71.33 -29.26
C ARG A 2 -28.08 70.58 -30.47
N GLU A 3 -28.06 69.25 -30.65
CA GLU A 3 -28.17 68.04 -29.80
C GLU A 3 -27.39 66.89 -30.52
N GLY A 4 -26.97 65.73 -29.98
CA GLY A 4 -27.45 64.84 -28.93
C GLY A 4 -27.67 63.44 -29.56
N GLY A 5 -27.12 62.36 -28.96
CA GLY A 5 -27.50 60.97 -29.29
C GLY A 5 -26.37 59.94 -29.28
N ASP A 6 -26.28 59.17 -28.19
CA ASP A 6 -25.44 57.98 -27.96
C ASP A 6 -26.09 56.72 -28.59
N THR A 7 -25.30 55.72 -29.02
CA THR A 7 -25.61 54.26 -28.98
C THR A 7 -24.54 53.42 -29.66
N SER A 8 -24.16 52.35 -28.97
CA SER A 8 -23.30 51.24 -29.37
C SER A 8 -23.91 50.34 -30.45
N SER A 9 -23.09 49.76 -31.33
CA SER A 9 -23.27 48.38 -31.84
C SER A 9 -22.16 47.96 -32.82
N LEU A 10 -21.66 46.74 -32.61
CA LEU A 10 -20.71 46.00 -33.44
C LEU A 10 -21.42 45.29 -34.62
N PRO A 11 -20.71 44.92 -35.71
CA PRO A 11 -21.30 44.28 -36.89
C PRO A 11 -21.62 42.77 -36.71
N PRO A 12 -22.40 42.16 -37.64
CA PRO A 12 -23.29 41.04 -37.34
C PRO A 12 -22.74 39.63 -37.63
N ASN A 13 -23.23 38.70 -36.80
CA ASN A 13 -23.65 37.31 -37.06
C ASN A 13 -23.12 36.59 -38.33
N GLN A 14 -22.26 35.57 -38.13
CA GLN A 14 -22.20 34.37 -38.98
C GLN A 14 -22.08 33.08 -38.14
N LEU A 15 -23.15 32.29 -38.27
CA LEU A 15 -23.50 30.91 -37.90
C LEU A 15 -22.38 29.92 -37.48
N LEU A 16 -22.65 29.17 -36.41
CA LEU A 16 -21.96 27.93 -36.00
C LEU A 16 -22.45 26.69 -36.76
N PRO A 17 -21.57 25.69 -36.98
CA PRO A 17 -21.99 24.28 -37.01
C PRO A 17 -21.16 23.39 -36.05
N PRO A 18 -21.58 22.12 -35.82
CA PRO A 18 -21.47 21.46 -34.52
C PRO A 18 -20.23 20.57 -34.31
N TYR A 19 -20.04 20.26 -33.04
CA TYR A 19 -19.20 19.22 -32.43
C TYR A 19 -19.00 17.95 -33.29
N SER A 20 -17.75 17.53 -33.50
CA SER A 20 -17.37 16.10 -33.55
C SER A 20 -15.88 15.89 -33.25
N ARG A 21 -15.60 14.83 -32.47
CA ARG A 21 -14.30 14.42 -31.94
C ARG A 21 -13.41 13.77 -33.01
N SER A 22 -12.10 13.95 -32.90
CA SER A 22 -11.09 13.03 -33.45
C SER A 22 -9.90 12.94 -32.49
N TYR A 23 -9.54 11.72 -32.08
CA TYR A 23 -8.45 11.42 -31.14
C TYR A 23 -7.08 11.34 -31.85
N TRP A 24 -6.04 11.70 -31.10
CA TRP A 24 -4.63 11.66 -31.52
C TRP A 24 -4.09 10.23 -31.67
N ARG A 25 -3.15 10.07 -32.60
CA ARG A 25 -2.32 8.88 -32.86
C ARG A 25 -0.94 9.07 -32.23
N LEU A 26 -0.37 8.02 -31.62
CA LEU A 26 1.06 7.72 -31.32
C LEU A 26 1.04 6.46 -30.41
N GLY A 27 1.82 5.38 -30.51
CA GLY A 27 2.97 4.95 -31.31
C GLY A 27 3.81 3.96 -30.47
N LEU A 28 4.19 2.79 -31.05
CA LEU A 28 5.27 1.83 -30.66
C LEU A 28 5.05 0.95 -29.38
N VAL A 29 5.62 -0.26 -29.15
CA VAL A 29 6.73 -1.06 -29.72
C VAL A 29 6.59 -2.57 -29.31
N LYS A 30 7.32 -3.48 -30.02
CA LYS A 30 7.85 -4.84 -29.64
C LYS A 30 6.82 -5.99 -29.53
N GLY A 31 6.93 -7.17 -30.16
CA GLY A 31 8.08 -7.94 -30.66
C GLY A 31 8.31 -9.16 -29.76
N TRP A 32 7.89 -10.36 -30.17
CA TRP A 32 8.26 -11.65 -29.53
C TRP A 32 8.50 -12.73 -30.60
N HIS A 33 9.69 -13.33 -30.54
CA HIS A 33 10.11 -14.54 -31.26
C HIS A 33 9.55 -15.79 -30.57
N TYR A 34 9.15 -16.80 -31.34
CA TYR A 34 9.13 -18.19 -30.88
C TYR A 34 9.81 -19.09 -31.92
N SER A 35 10.84 -19.80 -31.48
CA SER A 35 11.55 -20.81 -32.25
C SER A 35 10.67 -22.07 -32.38
N ALA A 36 10.44 -22.52 -33.61
CA ALA A 36 9.77 -23.79 -33.87
C ALA A 36 10.79 -24.95 -33.79
N LEU A 37 10.67 -25.81 -32.78
CA LEU A 37 11.37 -27.10 -32.75
C LEU A 37 10.51 -28.12 -33.52
N HIS A 38 11.03 -28.63 -34.64
CA HIS A 38 10.42 -29.76 -35.32
C HIS A 38 10.69 -31.05 -34.53
N LEU A 39 9.64 -31.78 -34.17
CA LEU A 39 9.74 -33.19 -33.81
C LEU A 39 8.66 -34.00 -34.54
N PHE A 40 9.13 -34.84 -35.46
CA PHE A 40 8.40 -35.97 -36.00
C PHE A 40 8.23 -37.05 -34.92
N LYS A 41 7.01 -37.56 -34.80
CA LYS A 41 6.62 -38.96 -34.51
C LYS A 41 5.10 -38.94 -34.31
N GLY A 42 4.30 -39.72 -35.02
CA GLY A 42 4.37 -41.17 -35.00
C GLY A 42 3.39 -41.68 -33.94
N LYS A 43 2.12 -41.80 -34.38
CA LYS A 43 1.01 -42.59 -33.79
C LYS A 43 0.66 -42.32 -32.31
N GLY A 44 -0.44 -41.58 -32.14
CA GLY A 44 -1.50 -41.91 -31.19
C GLY A 44 -1.58 -41.03 -29.95
N VAL A 45 -2.48 -40.03 -29.97
CA VAL A 45 -3.23 -39.57 -28.78
C VAL A 45 -4.62 -39.11 -29.23
N VAL A 46 -5.62 -39.48 -28.42
CA VAL A 46 -7.07 -39.26 -28.58
C VAL A 46 -7.42 -37.78 -28.79
N LEU A 47 -8.22 -37.48 -29.81
CA LEU A 47 -8.89 -36.18 -29.95
C LEU A 47 -10.07 -36.12 -28.97
N GLN A 48 -10.03 -35.19 -28.02
CA GLN A 48 -11.24 -34.69 -27.38
C GLN A 48 -11.58 -33.34 -28.00
N LEU A 49 -12.61 -33.36 -28.86
CA LEU A 49 -13.26 -32.18 -29.40
C LEU A 49 -13.99 -31.47 -28.25
N LEU A 50 -13.61 -30.23 -27.94
CA LEU A 50 -14.45 -29.34 -27.16
C LEU A 50 -15.14 -28.38 -28.12
N ALA A 51 -16.44 -28.56 -28.24
CA ALA A 51 -17.35 -27.63 -28.88
C ALA A 51 -17.31 -26.28 -28.14
N TRP A 52 -17.24 -25.18 -28.89
CA TRP A 52 -17.45 -23.84 -28.35
C TRP A 52 -18.91 -23.51 -28.58
N ASP A 53 -19.71 -23.48 -27.50
CA ASP A 53 -21.05 -22.92 -27.56
C ASP A 53 -20.94 -21.40 -27.78
N PHE A 54 -21.56 -20.95 -28.87
CA PHE A 54 -21.84 -19.55 -29.15
C PHE A 54 -22.86 -19.06 -28.11
N CYS A 55 -22.38 -18.54 -26.97
CA CYS A 55 -23.23 -17.82 -26.03
C CYS A 55 -23.21 -16.33 -26.39
N THR A 56 -24.39 -15.84 -26.71
CA THR A 56 -24.78 -14.46 -27.02
C THR A 56 -24.03 -13.40 -26.22
N LEU A 57 -23.48 -12.41 -26.94
CA LEU A 57 -22.98 -11.14 -26.41
C LEU A 57 -24.12 -10.40 -25.70
N GLU A 58 -24.14 -10.47 -24.37
CA GLU A 58 -24.84 -9.50 -23.52
C GLU A 58 -23.75 -8.59 -22.94
N GLU A 59 -23.74 -7.31 -23.34
CA GLU A 59 -22.88 -6.29 -22.73
C GLU A 59 -23.31 -6.08 -21.28
N ARG A 60 -22.81 -6.92 -20.37
CA ARG A 60 -22.77 -6.58 -18.96
C ARG A 60 -21.53 -5.76 -18.73
N SER A 61 -21.72 -4.47 -18.50
CA SER A 61 -20.74 -3.59 -17.91
C SER A 61 -20.28 -4.20 -16.57
N ILE A 62 -19.15 -4.91 -16.60
CA ILE A 62 -18.46 -5.27 -15.36
C ILE A 62 -17.86 -3.95 -14.87
N SER A 63 -18.54 -3.29 -13.93
CA SER A 63 -17.89 -2.27 -13.13
C SER A 63 -16.72 -2.96 -12.43
N LEU A 64 -15.49 -2.71 -12.90
CA LEU A 64 -14.31 -2.98 -12.12
C LEU A 64 -14.39 -2.06 -10.90
N HIS A 65 -15.04 -2.53 -9.83
CA HIS A 65 -14.79 -1.97 -8.53
C HIS A 65 -13.29 -2.19 -8.31
N SER A 66 -12.55 -1.09 -8.30
CA SER A 66 -11.18 -1.05 -7.82
C SER A 66 -11.22 -1.35 -6.32
N SER A 67 -11.46 -2.61 -5.98
CA SER A 67 -10.99 -3.14 -4.72
C SER A 67 -9.48 -3.09 -4.84
N THR A 68 -8.88 -2.03 -4.31
CA THR A 68 -7.47 -2.03 -3.97
C THR A 68 -7.24 -3.28 -3.13
N MET A 69 -6.73 -4.34 -3.75
CA MET A 69 -6.13 -5.42 -3.00
C MET A 69 -4.99 -4.75 -2.23
N SER A 70 -5.17 -4.53 -0.93
CA SER A 70 -4.02 -4.19 -0.09
C SER A 70 -3.06 -5.34 -0.26
N CYS A 71 -1.97 -5.13 -0.98
CA CYS A 71 -0.90 -6.12 -1.05
C CYS A 71 -0.45 -6.32 0.39
N GLN A 72 -0.80 -7.46 1.00
CA GLN A 72 -0.25 -7.83 2.29
C GLN A 72 1.27 -7.83 2.09
N GLY A 73 1.97 -6.98 2.84
CA GLY A 73 3.41 -6.90 2.75
C GLY A 73 4.08 -8.10 3.43
N PRO A 74 5.40 -8.06 3.64
CA PRO A 74 6.14 -9.17 4.23
C PRO A 74 5.59 -9.59 5.59
N VAL A 75 5.49 -10.91 5.81
CA VAL A 75 5.07 -11.54 7.07
C VAL A 75 6.16 -12.51 7.52
N CYS A 76 6.52 -12.44 8.80
CA CYS A 76 7.45 -13.35 9.46
C CYS A 76 6.78 -13.94 10.70
N THR A 77 6.77 -15.26 10.79
CA THR A 77 6.21 -16.03 11.91
C THR A 77 7.30 -16.90 12.53
N ASN A 78 7.14 -17.24 13.81
CA ASN A 78 8.08 -18.07 14.57
C ASN A 78 9.52 -17.54 14.52
N LEU A 79 9.69 -16.23 14.73
CA LEU A 79 11.00 -15.57 14.71
C LEU A 79 11.98 -16.18 15.74
N GLY A 80 11.47 -16.71 16.86
CA GLY A 80 12.26 -17.47 17.81
C GLY A 80 13.16 -16.61 18.70
N LEU A 81 12.77 -15.34 18.90
CA LEU A 81 13.46 -14.40 19.78
C LEU A 81 13.54 -14.96 21.20
N LYS A 82 14.63 -14.63 21.90
CA LYS A 82 14.80 -14.93 23.32
C LYS A 82 14.47 -13.70 24.16
N PRO A 83 14.03 -13.87 25.42
CA PRO A 83 13.78 -12.74 26.31
C PRO A 83 15.00 -11.81 26.39
N GLY A 84 14.76 -10.51 26.25
CA GLY A 84 15.80 -9.48 26.24
C GLY A 84 16.38 -9.14 24.86
N GLN A 85 16.14 -9.98 23.84
CA GLN A 85 16.57 -9.67 22.48
C GLN A 85 15.71 -8.56 21.86
N ARG A 86 16.32 -7.80 20.95
CA ARG A 86 15.68 -6.66 20.28
C ARG A 86 15.46 -6.97 18.81
N LEU A 87 14.31 -6.59 18.27
CA LEU A 87 14.00 -6.74 16.85
C LEU A 87 14.36 -5.45 16.11
N THR A 88 15.29 -5.52 15.18
CA THR A 88 15.70 -4.40 14.32
C THR A 88 15.14 -4.58 12.92
N VAL A 89 14.42 -3.56 12.45
CA VAL A 89 13.78 -3.50 11.14
C VAL A 89 14.42 -2.37 10.34
N LYS A 90 14.91 -2.70 9.14
CA LYS A 90 15.47 -1.71 8.20
C LYS A 90 14.69 -1.71 6.90
N GLY A 91 14.51 -0.53 6.32
CA GLY A 91 13.84 -0.39 5.03
C GLY A 91 13.82 1.02 4.51
N ILE A 92 12.99 1.27 3.51
CA ILE A 92 12.89 2.56 2.81
C ILE A 92 11.42 3.00 2.81
N ILE A 93 11.16 4.22 3.25
CA ILE A 93 9.83 4.84 3.19
C ILE A 93 9.57 5.29 1.74
N ALA A 94 8.37 5.07 1.22
CA ALA A 94 8.04 5.51 -0.14
C ALA A 94 8.12 7.04 -0.30
N PRO A 95 8.52 7.58 -1.46
CA PRO A 95 8.61 9.03 -1.69
C PRO A 95 7.28 9.79 -1.49
N ASN A 96 6.15 9.10 -1.75
CA ASN A 96 4.81 9.68 -1.64
C ASN A 96 4.03 9.12 -0.44
N ALA A 97 4.74 8.60 0.58
CA ALA A 97 4.11 7.92 1.71
C ALA A 97 3.01 8.75 2.38
N LYS A 98 1.89 8.08 2.66
CA LYS A 98 0.77 8.55 3.48
C LYS A 98 0.83 7.90 4.85
N SER A 99 1.06 6.59 4.90
CA SER A 99 1.28 5.86 6.16
C SER A 99 1.92 4.50 5.91
N PHE A 100 2.53 3.93 6.95
CA PHE A 100 2.94 2.53 6.95
C PHE A 100 2.68 1.89 8.30
N VAL A 101 2.67 0.56 8.33
CA VAL A 101 2.37 -0.23 9.52
C VAL A 101 3.48 -1.23 9.75
N MET A 102 3.83 -1.42 11.02
CA MET A 102 4.60 -2.55 11.53
C MET A 102 3.81 -3.18 12.67
N ASN A 103 3.45 -4.44 12.52
CA ASN A 103 2.76 -5.22 13.54
C ASN A 103 3.74 -6.18 14.19
N LEU A 104 3.79 -6.16 15.52
CA LEU A 104 4.65 -7.02 16.33
C LEU A 104 3.82 -7.73 17.39
N GLY A 105 4.05 -9.02 17.58
CA GLY A 105 3.27 -9.78 18.54
C GLY A 105 3.67 -11.23 18.67
N LYS A 106 2.73 -12.04 19.15
CA LYS A 106 2.86 -13.50 19.18
C LYS A 106 2.43 -14.12 17.86
N ASP A 107 1.35 -13.60 17.28
CA ASP A 107 0.75 -14.02 16.02
C ASP A 107 -0.10 -12.88 15.45
N SER A 108 -0.71 -13.07 14.28
CA SER A 108 -1.50 -12.05 13.57
C SER A 108 -2.74 -11.57 14.33
N THR A 109 -3.18 -12.29 15.37
CA THR A 109 -4.37 -11.98 16.18
C THR A 109 -4.03 -11.46 17.57
N HIS A 110 -2.75 -11.57 17.99
CA HIS A 110 -2.21 -11.14 19.27
C HIS A 110 -1.03 -10.18 19.06
N LEU A 111 -1.36 -8.93 18.73
CA LEU A 111 -0.39 -7.87 18.49
C LEU A 111 -0.10 -7.13 19.80
N GLY A 112 1.14 -7.27 20.29
CA GLY A 112 1.63 -6.49 21.43
C GLY A 112 1.85 -5.04 21.05
N LEU A 113 2.23 -4.77 19.80
CA LEU A 113 2.36 -3.43 19.24
C LEU A 113 1.91 -3.42 17.78
N HIS A 114 0.94 -2.56 17.48
CA HIS A 114 0.65 -2.04 16.17
C HIS A 114 1.26 -0.65 16.07
N PHE A 115 2.32 -0.51 15.29
CA PHE A 115 3.06 0.72 15.10
C PHE A 115 2.68 1.32 13.74
N ASN A 116 2.04 2.49 13.74
CA ASN A 116 1.48 3.09 12.54
C ASN A 116 1.85 4.58 12.40
N PRO A 117 3.03 4.88 11.83
CA PRO A 117 3.38 6.24 11.41
C PRO A 117 2.44 6.75 10.31
N ARG A 118 1.86 7.92 10.53
CA ARG A 118 0.95 8.61 9.60
C ARG A 118 1.57 9.96 9.22
N PHE A 119 2.00 10.07 7.96
CA PHE A 119 2.39 11.36 7.39
C PHE A 119 1.16 12.23 7.17
N ASP A 120 0.12 11.64 6.60
CA ASP A 120 -1.16 12.26 6.30
C ASP A 120 -2.17 11.15 6.00
N ALA A 121 -2.87 10.67 7.04
CA ALA A 121 -3.83 9.58 6.92
C ALA A 121 -4.88 9.66 8.03
N HIS A 122 -6.14 9.37 7.70
CA HIS A 122 -7.25 9.30 8.66
C HIS A 122 -7.46 10.57 9.53
N GLY A 123 -7.06 11.74 9.01
CA GLY A 123 -7.14 13.01 9.74
C GLY A 123 -5.94 13.29 10.65
N ASP A 124 -5.01 12.34 10.78
CA ASP A 124 -3.76 12.52 11.50
C ASP A 124 -2.65 13.00 10.53
N VAL A 125 -1.82 13.93 10.98
CA VAL A 125 -0.70 14.49 10.20
C VAL A 125 0.58 14.44 11.04
N ASN A 126 1.62 13.85 10.47
CA ASN A 126 2.95 13.69 11.07
C ASN A 126 2.91 13.25 12.55
N LEU A 127 2.26 12.11 12.81
CA LEU A 127 2.26 11.49 14.13
C LEU A 127 2.27 9.97 14.02
N ILE A 128 2.59 9.30 15.12
CA ILE A 128 2.63 7.85 15.20
C ILE A 128 1.45 7.38 16.04
N VAL A 129 0.61 6.52 15.48
CA VAL A 129 -0.43 5.82 16.23
C VAL A 129 0.13 4.47 16.68
N CYS A 130 0.05 4.21 17.98
CA CYS A 130 0.36 2.93 18.58
C CYS A 130 -0.89 2.30 19.18
N ASN A 131 -1.07 1.00 18.99
CA ASN A 131 -2.15 0.25 19.63
C ASN A 131 -1.73 -1.21 19.90
N SER A 132 -2.61 -1.97 20.54
CA SER A 132 -2.52 -3.41 20.74
C SER A 132 -3.76 -4.07 20.15
N LYS A 133 -3.65 -5.35 19.75
CA LYS A 133 -4.78 -6.12 19.22
C LYS A 133 -4.83 -7.49 19.89
N LYS A 134 -6.00 -7.92 20.36
CA LYS A 134 -6.21 -9.23 20.96
C LYS A 134 -7.50 -9.82 20.42
N MET A 135 -7.44 -11.02 19.83
CA MET A 135 -8.61 -11.73 19.31
C MET A 135 -9.45 -10.86 18.35
N GLU A 136 -8.80 -10.21 17.40
CA GLU A 136 -9.42 -9.28 16.44
C GLU A 136 -9.93 -7.95 17.00
N GLU A 137 -9.84 -7.72 18.31
CA GLU A 137 -10.26 -6.47 18.94
C GLU A 137 -9.07 -5.52 19.16
N TRP A 138 -9.25 -4.28 18.72
CA TRP A 138 -8.29 -3.19 18.94
C TRP A 138 -8.44 -2.61 20.34
N GLY A 139 -7.31 -2.30 20.98
CA GLY A 139 -7.28 -1.58 22.25
C GLY A 139 -7.43 -0.06 22.07
N THR A 140 -7.11 0.68 23.13
CA THR A 140 -7.08 2.15 23.10
C THR A 140 -5.87 2.66 22.33
N GLU A 141 -6.08 3.51 21.33
CA GLU A 141 -4.99 4.17 20.60
C GLU A 141 -4.17 5.10 21.50
N GLN A 142 -2.85 5.14 21.27
CA GLN A 142 -1.94 6.16 21.80
C GLN A 142 -1.28 6.88 20.63
N ARG A 143 -1.14 8.20 20.75
CA ARG A 143 -0.56 9.06 19.71
C ARG A 143 0.73 9.66 20.22
N GLU A 144 1.83 9.39 19.52
CA GLU A 144 3.12 10.03 19.73
C GLU A 144 3.30 11.12 18.66
N THR A 145 3.57 12.36 19.10
CA THR A 145 3.63 13.54 18.23
C THR A 145 5.03 13.79 17.69
N VAL A 146 6.07 13.19 18.28
CA VAL A 146 7.42 13.23 17.72
C VAL A 146 7.50 12.31 16.51
N PHE A 147 7.72 12.90 15.33
CA PHE A 147 7.66 12.18 14.05
C PHE A 147 8.98 12.29 13.26
N PRO A 148 9.97 11.43 13.54
CA PRO A 148 11.31 11.51 12.94
C PRO A 148 11.41 10.82 11.57
N PHE A 149 10.34 10.81 10.78
CA PHE A 149 10.29 10.12 9.49
C PHE A 149 10.34 11.08 8.32
N GLN A 150 11.07 10.70 7.27
CA GLN A 150 11.17 11.44 6.02
C GLN A 150 10.76 10.55 4.85
N LYS A 151 9.92 11.08 3.96
CA LYS A 151 9.48 10.35 2.76
C LYS A 151 10.68 10.10 1.84
N GLY A 152 10.76 8.90 1.27
CA GLY A 152 11.87 8.50 0.39
C GLY A 152 13.17 8.14 1.12
N ALA A 153 13.24 8.28 2.45
CA ALA A 153 14.45 8.02 3.22
C ALA A 153 14.55 6.55 3.69
N PRO A 154 15.77 6.00 3.81
CA PRO A 154 16.00 4.77 4.55
C PRO A 154 15.79 5.01 6.05
N ILE A 155 15.29 3.99 6.75
CA ILE A 155 15.09 4.03 8.20
C ILE A 155 15.53 2.72 8.84
N GLU A 156 15.88 2.83 10.13
CA GLU A 156 16.18 1.72 11.02
C GLU A 156 15.40 1.95 12.32
N ILE A 157 14.59 0.96 12.70
CA ILE A 157 13.78 0.98 13.92
C ILE A 157 14.12 -0.27 14.73
N THR A 158 14.36 -0.09 16.03
CA THR A 158 14.59 -1.20 16.95
C THR A 158 13.47 -1.28 17.98
N PHE A 159 12.92 -2.47 18.17
CA PHE A 159 11.85 -2.76 19.13
C PHE A 159 12.40 -3.67 20.23
N SER A 160 12.21 -3.26 21.47
CA SER A 160 12.55 -4.07 22.66
C SER A 160 11.29 -4.29 23.47
N ILE A 161 11.16 -5.45 24.11
CA ILE A 161 10.04 -5.73 25.00
C ILE A 161 10.56 -6.16 26.37
N ASN A 162 9.93 -5.61 27.41
CA ASN A 162 10.12 -6.02 28.79
C ASN A 162 8.74 -6.24 29.45
N PRO A 163 8.68 -6.70 30.73
CA PRO A 163 7.40 -6.98 31.38
C PRO A 163 6.44 -5.78 31.49
N SER A 164 6.97 -4.54 31.49
CA SER A 164 6.18 -3.33 31.66
C SER A 164 5.82 -2.66 30.34
N ASP A 165 6.78 -2.56 29.41
CA ASP A 165 6.62 -1.82 28.17
C ASP A 165 7.31 -2.46 26.95
N VAL A 166 6.90 -1.97 25.79
CA VAL A 166 7.57 -2.10 24.51
C VAL A 166 8.28 -0.77 24.26
N THR A 167 9.59 -0.80 24.15
CA THR A 167 10.41 0.36 23.82
C THR A 167 10.65 0.41 22.31
N VAL A 168 10.36 1.57 21.70
CA VAL A 168 10.60 1.83 20.27
C VAL A 168 11.76 2.82 20.14
N HIS A 169 12.85 2.38 19.51
CA HIS A 169 14.01 3.22 19.21
C HIS A 169 13.98 3.65 17.75
N LEU A 170 13.93 4.96 17.54
CA LEU A 170 13.99 5.64 16.25
C LEU A 170 15.30 6.45 16.15
N PRO A 171 15.72 6.86 14.94
CA PRO A 171 16.87 7.74 14.78
C PRO A 171 16.66 9.07 15.55
N GLY A 172 17.41 9.25 16.66
CA GLY A 172 17.34 10.46 17.48
C GLY A 172 16.12 10.58 18.40
N HIS A 173 15.28 9.55 18.51
CA HIS A 173 14.11 9.57 19.39
C HIS A 173 13.79 8.17 19.93
N GLN A 174 13.27 8.10 21.15
CA GLN A 174 12.83 6.86 21.77
C GLN A 174 11.58 7.13 22.59
N PHE A 175 10.63 6.21 22.53
CA PHE A 175 9.43 6.26 23.37
C PHE A 175 9.00 4.84 23.77
N SER A 176 8.09 4.75 24.74
CA SER A 176 7.56 3.50 25.27
C SER A 176 6.06 3.37 25.02
N PHE A 177 5.61 2.14 24.77
CA PHE A 177 4.20 1.74 24.69
C PHE A 177 3.94 0.62 25.71
N PRO A 178 2.85 0.63 26.49
CA PRO A 178 2.63 -0.37 27.53
C PRO A 178 2.52 -1.80 26.97
N ASN A 179 3.14 -2.79 27.63
CA ASN A 179 3.04 -4.20 27.27
C ASN A 179 1.69 -4.79 27.73
N ARG A 180 0.61 -4.40 27.03
CA ARG A 180 -0.77 -4.73 27.39
C ARG A 180 -1.10 -6.22 27.35
N LEU A 181 -0.37 -6.99 26.55
CA LEU A 181 -0.58 -8.43 26.37
C LEU A 181 0.35 -9.27 27.26
N GLY A 182 1.29 -8.66 27.99
CA GLY A 182 2.26 -9.38 28.82
C GLY A 182 3.17 -10.32 28.02
N LEU A 183 3.53 -9.94 26.79
CA LEU A 183 4.40 -10.75 25.94
C LEU A 183 5.85 -10.70 26.47
N SER A 184 6.56 -11.82 26.39
CA SER A 184 7.98 -11.89 26.76
C SER A 184 8.93 -11.61 25.60
N VAL A 185 8.48 -11.86 24.37
CA VAL A 185 9.22 -11.72 23.10
C VAL A 185 8.26 -11.38 21.96
N PHE A 186 8.81 -10.97 20.81
CA PHE A 186 8.08 -10.90 19.54
C PHE A 186 8.39 -12.11 18.68
N ASP A 187 7.39 -12.94 18.38
CA ASP A 187 7.51 -14.10 17.48
C ASP A 187 6.81 -13.89 16.14
N TYR A 188 6.12 -12.76 16.00
CA TYR A 188 5.41 -12.35 14.81
C TYR A 188 5.80 -10.93 14.42
N PHE A 189 6.05 -10.75 13.13
CA PHE A 189 6.23 -9.45 12.50
C PHE A 189 5.51 -9.41 11.16
N ASP A 190 4.71 -8.37 10.91
CA ASP A 190 4.31 -8.02 9.54
C ASP A 190 4.47 -6.53 9.30
N THR A 191 4.60 -6.16 8.03
CA THR A 191 4.59 -4.76 7.63
C THR A 191 3.86 -4.58 6.31
N HIS A 192 3.16 -3.46 6.17
CA HIS A 192 2.46 -3.08 4.95
C HIS A 192 2.29 -1.55 4.87
N GLY A 193 1.74 -1.07 3.74
CA GLY A 193 1.64 0.36 3.44
C GLY A 193 2.89 0.88 2.74
N ASP A 194 3.18 2.16 2.93
CA ASP A 194 4.19 2.91 2.17
C ASP A 194 5.64 2.71 2.67
N PHE A 195 6.00 1.45 2.94
CA PHE A 195 7.31 1.05 3.44
C PHE A 195 7.82 -0.21 2.72
N THR A 196 9.05 -0.15 2.21
CA THR A 196 9.74 -1.29 1.59
C THR A 196 10.73 -1.88 2.59
N LEU A 197 10.41 -3.07 3.10
CA LEU A 197 11.30 -3.82 3.99
C LEU A 197 12.60 -4.22 3.26
N ARG A 198 13.72 -4.08 3.94
CA ARG A 198 15.04 -4.53 3.47
C ARG A 198 15.68 -5.58 4.36
N SER A 199 15.48 -5.47 5.67
CA SER A 199 16.06 -6.40 6.64
C SER A 199 15.22 -6.46 7.91
N VAL A 200 15.14 -7.66 8.48
CA VAL A 200 14.68 -7.92 9.84
C VAL A 200 15.77 -8.77 10.49
N SER A 201 16.22 -8.35 11.67
CA SER A 201 17.28 -9.02 12.42
C SER A 201 17.02 -8.88 13.92
N TRP A 202 17.60 -9.74 14.73
CA TRP A 202 17.49 -9.66 16.18
C TRP A 202 18.77 -10.10 16.87
N GLU A 203 19.06 -9.48 18.00
CA GLU A 203 20.22 -9.75 18.86
C GLU A 203 19.85 -9.63 20.34
#